data_AF-A0A921ZVQ0-F1
#
_entry.id   AF-A0A921ZVQ0-F1
#
_cell.length_a   1.000
_cell.length_b   1.000
_cell.length_c   1.000
_cell.angle_alpha   90.00
_cell.angle_beta   90.00
_cell.angle_gamma   90.00
#
_symmetry.space_group_name_H-M   'P 1'
#
loop_
_entity.id
_entity.type
_entity.pdbx_description
1 polymer ?
#
loop_
_entity_poly.entity_id
_entity_poly.type
_entity_poly.pdbx_seq_one_letter_code
_entity_poly.pdbx_strand_id
1 'polypeptide(L)'
;MAGNIGMEQLIPIVNKLQDAFTQLGVHMQLDLPQIAVVGGQSAGKSSVLENFVGRDFLPRGSGIVTRRPLILQLINGNAECAEFLHLKGKKFTDFNEVRSEIEAETDRVTGSNKGISPVPINLRVYSPNVLNLTLIDLPGLTKVPIGDQPIDIEQQIKAMIFQFIRRESCLILAVTPANTDLANSDALKLAKEVDPQGLRTIGVITKLDLMDEGTDARDVLENKLLPLRRGYIGVVNRSQKDIDGRKDISAALAAERKFFLSHPSYRHMADRLGTPYLQRVLNQQLTNHIRDTLPGLRDKLQKQLLALEKDVEQYKHFRPDDPSIKTKAMLQMIQTLQTDFERTIEGSGSAQINTNELSGGAKINRLFHERFPFEIVKMEFDEKELRREIAFAIRNIHGIRVGLFTPDMAFEAIVKKQIARLKEPCLKCVDLVVQELSNVVRICTERMSRYPRLREETERIIMSHVRSREQQCKDQLVLLIDCELAYMNTNHEDFIGFANAQNQSENAAKSGHRALGNQVIRKGYMCIHNLGIMKGGSRDYWFVLTSESISWYKDEEEREKKYMLPLDGLKLRDLEQGFMSRRHMFALFNPEGRNVYKVRLIF
;
A
#
# COMPACT_ATOMS: atom_id res chain seq x y z
N MET A 1 -24.55 7.95 54.51
CA MET A 1 -24.79 7.07 53.34
C MET A 1 -23.49 6.34 53.07
N ALA A 2 -23.48 5.01 53.10
CA ALA A 2 -22.29 4.21 52.85
C ALA A 2 -21.79 4.46 51.41
N GLY A 3 -20.75 5.26 51.27
CA GLY A 3 -20.08 5.49 49.99
C GLY A 3 -19.48 4.18 49.50
N ASN A 4 -19.57 3.93 48.20
CA ASN A 4 -18.97 2.75 47.57
C ASN A 4 -17.43 2.79 47.68
N ILE A 5 -16.89 2.35 48.80
CA ILE A 5 -15.43 2.28 49.06
C ILE A 5 -14.71 1.51 47.95
N GLY A 6 -15.33 0.46 47.38
CA GLY A 6 -14.77 -0.30 46.26
C GLY A 6 -14.69 0.48 44.94
N MET A 7 -15.52 1.52 44.76
CA MET A 7 -15.52 2.35 43.55
C MET A 7 -14.48 3.47 43.61
N GLU A 8 -14.16 3.99 44.80
CA GLU A 8 -13.08 4.97 45.00
C GLU A 8 -11.69 4.40 44.71
N GLN A 9 -11.54 3.06 44.79
CA GLN A 9 -10.29 2.34 44.50
C GLN A 9 -10.04 2.11 43.00
N LEU A 10 -11.04 2.28 42.12
CA LEU A 10 -10.89 2.04 40.68
C LEU A 10 -9.94 3.04 40.01
N ILE A 11 -9.95 4.29 40.45
CA ILE A 11 -9.14 5.36 39.85
C ILE A 11 -7.64 5.17 40.15
N PRO A 12 -7.23 4.86 41.40
CA PRO A 12 -5.84 4.44 41.68
C PRO A 12 -5.36 3.25 40.84
N ILE A 13 -6.22 2.27 40.56
CA ILE A 13 -5.86 1.10 39.73
C ILE A 13 -5.60 1.54 38.28
N VAL A 14 -6.48 2.37 37.70
CA VAL A 14 -6.29 2.92 36.35
C VAL A 14 -5.00 3.74 36.27
N ASN A 15 -4.69 4.54 37.29
CA ASN A 15 -3.46 5.31 37.34
C ASN A 15 -2.22 4.41 37.41
N LYS A 16 -2.24 3.34 38.22
CA LYS A 16 -1.14 2.36 38.26
C LYS A 16 -0.94 1.66 36.91
N LEU A 17 -2.03 1.38 36.19
CA LEU A 17 -1.94 0.85 34.83
C LEU A 17 -1.30 1.87 33.89
N GLN A 18 -1.76 3.13 33.87
CA GLN A 18 -1.13 4.21 33.06
C GLN A 18 0.38 4.28 33.29
N ASP A 19 0.80 4.21 34.55
CA ASP A 19 2.19 4.28 34.94
C ASP A 19 3.00 3.08 34.45
N ALA A 20 2.49 1.87 34.64
CA ALA A 20 3.16 0.64 34.21
C ALA A 20 3.41 0.66 32.69
N PHE A 21 2.41 1.06 31.89
CA PHE A 21 2.57 1.12 30.44
C PHE A 21 3.51 2.24 29.98
N THR A 22 3.46 3.39 30.64
CA THR A 22 4.36 4.51 30.35
C THR A 22 5.82 4.16 30.68
N GLN A 23 6.06 3.42 31.77
CA GLN A 23 7.40 2.97 32.17
C GLN A 23 7.98 1.91 31.22
N LEU A 24 7.14 1.01 30.72
CA LEU A 24 7.58 -0.07 29.82
C LEU A 24 7.95 0.45 28.41
N GLY A 25 7.68 1.72 28.08
CA GLY A 25 7.94 2.28 26.75
C GLY A 25 7.12 1.60 25.64
N VAL A 26 6.15 0.77 26.01
CA VAL A 26 5.29 0.07 25.07
C VAL A 26 4.24 1.07 24.59
N HIS A 27 4.21 1.33 23.29
CA HIS A 27 3.13 2.07 22.62
C HIS A 27 1.81 1.27 22.60
N MET A 28 1.44 0.63 23.70
CA MET A 28 0.08 0.15 23.88
C MET A 28 -0.78 1.37 24.17
N GLN A 29 -1.45 1.85 23.12
CA GLN A 29 -2.57 2.77 23.25
C GLN A 29 -3.69 2.06 24.02
N LEU A 30 -3.62 2.12 25.34
CA LEU A 30 -4.70 1.66 26.18
C LEU A 30 -5.68 2.81 26.31
N ASP A 31 -6.90 2.52 25.88
CA ASP A 31 -8.04 3.41 25.93
C ASP A 31 -8.54 3.51 27.37
N LEU A 32 -7.70 4.04 28.26
CA LEU A 32 -8.05 4.21 29.66
C LEU A 32 -9.07 5.35 29.79
N PRO A 33 -10.08 5.19 30.65
CA PRO A 33 -11.08 6.22 30.92
C PRO A 33 -10.45 7.54 31.34
N GLN A 34 -10.71 8.58 30.56
CA GLN A 34 -10.14 9.92 30.74
C GLN A 34 -11.21 10.98 30.49
N ILE A 35 -11.05 12.16 31.07
CA ILE A 35 -11.93 13.31 30.82
C ILE A 35 -11.14 14.35 30.02
N ALA A 36 -11.52 14.57 28.77
CA ALA A 36 -10.94 15.61 27.93
C ALA A 36 -11.75 16.90 28.02
N VAL A 37 -11.11 18.01 28.38
CA VAL A 37 -11.73 19.32 28.46
C VAL A 37 -11.61 20.02 27.10
N VAL A 38 -12.74 20.25 26.46
CA VAL A 38 -12.82 20.85 25.12
C VAL A 38 -13.60 22.15 25.19
N GLY A 39 -13.11 23.17 24.50
CA GLY A 39 -13.80 24.45 24.40
C GLY A 39 -12.96 25.52 23.72
N GLY A 40 -13.64 26.56 23.25
CA GLY A 40 -13.00 27.71 22.61
C GLY A 40 -11.96 28.39 23.51
N GLN A 41 -11.13 29.22 22.90
CA GLN A 41 -10.25 30.12 23.65
C GLN A 41 -11.09 30.97 24.63
N SER A 42 -10.60 31.14 25.86
CA SER A 42 -11.28 31.95 26.90
C SER A 42 -12.67 31.46 27.34
N ALA A 43 -13.07 30.23 27.00
CA ALA A 43 -14.30 29.59 27.49
C ALA A 43 -14.28 29.28 29.00
N GLY A 44 -13.13 29.43 29.67
CA GLY A 44 -12.96 29.17 31.10
C GLY A 44 -12.51 27.75 31.46
N LYS A 45 -11.93 27.00 30.51
CA LYS A 45 -11.39 25.64 30.74
C LYS A 45 -10.43 25.56 31.92
N SER A 46 -9.37 26.38 31.89
CA SER A 46 -8.34 26.42 32.94
C SER A 46 -8.93 26.82 34.29
N SER A 47 -9.87 27.77 34.32
CA SER A 47 -10.56 28.17 35.56
C SER A 47 -11.39 27.04 36.17
N VAL A 48 -12.06 26.21 35.35
CA VAL A 48 -12.78 25.03 35.82
C VAL A 48 -11.81 24.01 36.44
N LEU A 49 -10.66 23.78 35.81
CA LEU A 49 -9.62 22.87 36.33
C LEU A 49 -8.99 23.39 37.63
N GLU A 50 -8.68 24.67 37.73
CA GLU A 50 -8.12 25.27 38.94
C GLU A 50 -9.11 25.28 40.10
N ASN A 51 -10.39 25.51 39.83
CA ASN A 51 -11.43 25.35 40.84
C ASN A 51 -11.51 23.91 41.36
N PHE A 52 -11.16 22.91 40.53
CA PHE A 52 -11.13 21.53 41.00
C PHE A 52 -9.97 21.24 41.93
N VAL A 53 -8.81 21.86 41.70
CA VAL A 53 -7.61 21.68 42.52
C VAL A 53 -7.66 22.55 43.77
N GLY A 54 -8.33 23.70 43.71
CA GLY A 54 -8.32 24.67 44.80
C GLY A 54 -7.05 25.52 44.82
N ARG A 55 -6.28 25.55 43.72
CA ARG A 55 -5.04 26.34 43.57
C ARG A 55 -4.94 26.91 42.15
N ASP A 56 -4.29 28.07 42.03
CA ASP A 56 -3.93 28.65 40.73
C ASP A 56 -2.57 28.10 40.30
N PHE A 57 -2.53 27.29 39.25
CA PHE A 57 -1.30 26.63 38.77
C PHE A 57 -1.22 26.53 37.25
N LEU A 58 -2.32 26.85 36.54
CA LEU A 58 -2.29 26.87 35.09
C LEU A 58 -1.77 28.23 34.61
N PRO A 59 -1.06 28.27 33.48
CA PRO A 59 -0.67 29.51 32.84
C PRO A 59 -1.91 30.38 32.54
N ARG A 60 -1.74 31.70 32.52
CA ARG A 60 -2.79 32.66 32.13
C ARG A 60 -2.18 33.74 31.24
N GLY A 61 -2.88 34.13 30.17
CA GLY A 61 -2.41 35.18 29.28
C GLY A 61 -3.33 35.42 28.07
N SER A 62 -2.99 36.44 27.29
CA SER A 62 -3.65 36.73 26.00
C SER A 62 -3.11 35.79 24.90
N GLY A 63 -4.00 35.16 24.13
CA GLY A 63 -3.62 34.19 23.08
C GLY A 63 -3.86 32.74 23.49
N ILE A 64 -3.25 31.79 22.77
CA ILE A 64 -3.31 30.36 23.12
C ILE A 64 -2.42 30.12 24.34
N VAL A 65 -3.06 29.98 25.49
CA VAL A 65 -2.38 29.75 26.77
C VAL A 65 -1.90 28.30 26.89
N THR A 66 -2.81 27.34 26.72
CA THR A 66 -2.49 25.91 26.67
C THR A 66 -2.02 25.54 25.27
N ARG A 67 -0.70 25.42 25.05
CA ARG A 67 -0.09 25.07 23.75
C ARG A 67 0.28 23.59 23.59
N ARG A 68 0.25 22.83 24.69
CA ARG A 68 0.45 21.38 24.75
C ARG A 68 -0.67 20.77 25.58
N PRO A 69 -1.15 19.55 25.28
CA PRO A 69 -2.08 18.85 26.15
C PRO A 69 -1.49 18.68 27.55
N LEU A 70 -2.26 18.99 28.60
CA LEU A 70 -1.85 18.76 29.98
C LEU A 70 -2.68 17.61 30.55
N ILE A 71 -2.03 16.48 30.82
CA ILE A 71 -2.62 15.35 31.53
C ILE A 71 -2.43 15.60 33.03
N LEU A 72 -3.52 16.03 33.66
CA LEU A 72 -3.60 16.35 35.07
C LEU A 72 -4.20 15.18 35.85
N GLN A 73 -3.38 14.53 36.67
CA GLN A 73 -3.79 13.46 37.57
C GLN A 73 -3.97 14.04 38.98
N LEU A 74 -5.21 14.22 39.40
CA LEU A 74 -5.57 14.58 40.77
C LEU A 74 -5.59 13.32 41.61
N ILE A 75 -4.87 13.33 42.72
CA ILE A 75 -4.74 12.19 43.64
C ILE A 75 -5.09 12.69 45.04
N ASN A 76 -6.09 12.07 45.66
CA ASN A 76 -6.39 12.34 47.06
C ASN A 76 -5.23 11.84 47.93
N GLY A 77 -4.64 12.73 48.71
CA GLY A 77 -3.49 12.41 49.56
C GLY A 77 -3.37 13.34 50.75
N ASN A 78 -2.57 12.93 51.74
CA ASN A 78 -2.45 13.66 53.01
C ASN A 78 -1.60 14.95 52.92
N ALA A 79 -0.86 15.13 51.82
CA ALA A 79 0.02 16.27 51.61
C ALA A 79 -0.35 16.98 50.30
N GLU A 80 -0.31 18.31 50.32
CA GLU A 80 -0.55 19.13 49.15
C GLU A 80 0.78 19.36 48.40
N CYS A 81 0.98 18.64 47.30
CA CYS A 81 2.18 18.77 46.47
C CYS A 81 1.92 18.33 45.03
N ALA A 82 2.82 18.69 44.12
CA ALA A 82 2.76 18.29 42.72
C ALA A 82 4.07 17.65 42.26
N GLU A 83 3.99 16.77 41.26
CA GLU A 83 5.14 16.10 40.65
C GLU A 83 4.93 15.98 39.14
N PHE A 84 5.95 16.32 38.36
CA PHE A 84 5.95 16.14 36.91
C PHE A 84 6.61 14.84 36.50
N LEU A 85 6.10 14.20 35.44
CA LEU A 85 6.69 12.97 34.92
C LEU A 85 8.12 13.18 34.37
N HIS A 86 8.44 14.38 33.86
CA HIS A 86 9.78 14.71 33.34
C HIS A 86 10.76 15.14 34.44
N LEU A 87 10.29 15.40 35.67
CA LEU A 87 11.09 15.75 36.85
C LEU A 87 10.80 14.80 38.02
N LYS A 88 10.94 13.48 37.77
CA LYS A 88 10.67 12.44 38.78
C LYS A 88 11.49 12.68 40.05
N GLY A 89 10.83 12.58 41.21
CA GLY A 89 11.46 12.76 42.53
C GLY A 89 11.50 14.20 43.03
N LYS A 90 11.23 15.21 42.19
CA LYS A 90 11.09 16.60 42.62
C LYS A 90 9.62 16.89 42.98
N LYS A 91 9.35 17.13 44.26
CA LYS A 91 8.03 17.54 44.75
C LYS A 91 7.93 19.05 44.81
N PHE A 92 6.95 19.62 44.11
CA PHE A 92 6.63 21.03 44.14
C PHE A 92 5.58 21.28 45.23
N THR A 93 5.83 22.27 46.08
CA THR A 93 4.89 22.69 47.15
C THR A 93 4.30 24.08 46.87
N ASP A 94 5.02 24.92 46.13
CA ASP A 94 4.50 26.17 45.59
C ASP A 94 3.91 25.94 44.18
N PHE A 95 2.61 26.20 44.03
CA PHE A 95 1.91 26.07 42.74
C PHE A 95 2.27 27.18 41.74
N ASN A 96 2.92 28.27 42.18
CA ASN A 96 3.51 29.22 41.25
C ASN A 96 4.72 28.63 40.53
N GLU A 97 5.54 27.82 41.22
CA GLU A 97 6.62 27.07 40.56
C GLU A 97 6.06 26.04 39.58
N VAL A 98 4.94 25.38 39.92
CA VAL A 98 4.24 24.47 39.00
C VAL A 98 3.80 25.21 37.74
N ARG A 99 3.23 26.42 37.88
CA ARG A 99 2.86 27.26 36.72
C ARG A 99 4.07 27.59 35.86
N SER A 100 5.14 28.11 36.46
CA SER A 100 6.36 28.49 35.76
C SER A 100 7.02 27.30 35.07
N GLU A 101 6.98 26.11 35.69
CA GLU A 101 7.48 24.88 35.09
C GLU A 101 6.64 24.44 33.89
N ILE A 102 5.30 24.56 33.94
CA ILE A 102 4.44 24.27 32.77
C ILE A 102 4.79 25.18 31.61
N GLU A 103 4.99 26.47 31.86
CA GLU A 103 5.38 27.46 30.84
C GLU A 103 6.76 27.14 30.26
N ALA A 104 7.75 26.93 31.12
CA ALA A 104 9.12 26.59 30.72
C ALA A 104 9.19 25.29 29.92
N GLU A 105 8.49 24.24 30.35
CA GLU A 105 8.44 22.95 29.67
C GLU A 105 7.68 23.04 28.34
N THR A 106 6.69 23.93 28.25
CA THR A 106 5.99 24.21 27.00
C THR A 106 6.94 24.89 26.02
N ASP A 107 7.60 25.98 26.42
CA ASP A 107 8.53 26.73 25.58
C ASP A 107 9.75 25.91 25.16
N ARG A 108 10.21 24.99 26.00
CA ARG A 108 11.31 24.07 25.67
C ARG A 108 11.03 23.22 24.44
N VAL A 109 9.77 22.83 24.22
CA VAL A 109 9.35 21.95 23.11
C VAL A 109 8.80 22.73 21.92
N THR A 110 7.99 23.77 22.17
CA THR A 110 7.31 24.52 21.10
C THR A 110 8.04 25.79 20.66
N GLY A 111 9.09 26.18 21.38
CA GLY A 111 9.75 27.47 21.23
C GLY A 111 8.87 28.65 21.67
N SER A 112 9.44 29.85 21.69
CA SER A 112 8.75 31.07 22.13
C SER A 112 7.74 31.61 21.10
N ASN A 113 7.73 31.09 19.86
CA ASN A 113 6.93 31.59 18.74
C ASN A 113 5.47 31.07 18.72
N LYS A 114 4.87 30.84 19.90
CA LYS A 114 3.46 30.43 20.06
C LYS A 114 3.03 29.16 19.30
N GLY A 115 3.98 28.29 18.94
CA GLY A 115 3.70 26.98 18.33
C GLY A 115 2.97 26.03 19.29
N ILE A 116 2.30 25.02 18.75
CA ILE A 116 1.64 23.95 19.51
C ILE A 116 2.36 22.62 19.31
N SER A 117 2.24 21.70 20.26
CA SER A 117 2.76 20.34 20.13
C SER A 117 1.78 19.33 20.70
N PRO A 118 1.55 18.18 20.02
CA PRO A 118 0.67 17.13 20.51
C PRO A 118 1.27 16.34 21.68
N VAL A 119 2.55 16.54 22.01
CA VAL A 119 3.23 15.81 23.09
C VAL A 119 2.74 16.32 24.46
N PRO A 120 2.07 15.49 25.26
CA PRO A 120 1.47 15.94 26.52
C PRO A 120 2.50 16.25 27.59
N ILE A 121 2.13 17.13 28.53
CA ILE A 121 2.80 17.31 29.83
C ILE A 121 2.01 16.49 30.86
N ASN A 122 2.68 15.66 31.65
CA ASN A 122 2.05 14.85 32.69
C ASN A 122 2.35 15.45 34.06
N LEU A 123 1.29 15.85 34.77
CA LEU A 123 1.34 16.49 36.08
C LEU A 123 0.47 15.72 37.06
N ARG A 124 1.06 15.32 38.19
CA ARG A 124 0.33 14.76 39.34
C ARG A 124 0.19 15.82 40.40
N VAL A 125 -1.02 15.96 40.94
CA VAL A 125 -1.31 16.83 42.08
C VAL A 125 -1.90 15.98 43.19
N TYR A 126 -1.21 15.94 44.32
CA TYR A 126 -1.64 15.32 45.56
C TYR A 126 -2.30 16.40 46.42
N SER A 127 -3.51 16.16 46.92
CA SER A 127 -4.19 17.09 47.84
C SER A 127 -5.28 16.36 48.63
N PRO A 128 -5.55 16.74 49.90
CA PRO A 128 -6.63 16.13 50.67
C PRO A 128 -8.01 16.59 50.17
N ASN A 129 -8.07 17.71 49.44
CA ASN A 129 -9.30 18.38 49.02
C ASN A 129 -9.74 17.99 47.60
N VAL A 130 -9.02 17.11 46.93
CA VAL A 130 -9.34 16.68 45.56
C VAL A 130 -9.85 15.24 45.54
N LEU A 131 -10.71 14.93 44.57
CA LEU A 131 -11.06 13.55 44.25
C LEU A 131 -10.01 12.97 43.30
N ASN A 132 -9.80 11.65 43.36
CA ASN A 132 -8.98 10.97 42.38
C ASN A 132 -9.63 11.18 41.00
N LEU A 133 -8.97 11.89 40.08
CA LEU A 133 -9.51 12.24 38.76
C LEU A 133 -8.36 12.44 37.76
N THR A 134 -8.55 12.00 36.52
CA THR A 134 -7.61 12.28 35.43
C THR A 134 -8.28 13.14 34.38
N LEU A 135 -7.77 14.36 34.24
CA LEU A 135 -8.29 15.41 33.38
C LEU A 135 -7.25 15.74 32.32
N ILE A 136 -7.70 16.00 31.09
CA ILE A 136 -6.83 16.40 29.99
C ILE A 136 -7.24 17.81 29.58
N ASP A 137 -6.41 18.80 29.88
CA ASP A 137 -6.58 20.15 29.34
C ASP A 137 -6.06 20.18 27.91
N LEU A 138 -6.91 20.57 26.97
CA LEU A 138 -6.57 20.66 25.56
C LEU A 138 -6.51 22.13 25.12
N PRO A 139 -5.66 22.45 24.12
CA PRO A 139 -5.61 23.80 23.55
C PRO A 139 -7.00 24.31 23.15
N GLY A 140 -7.26 25.59 23.42
CA GLY A 140 -8.51 26.22 23.04
C GLY A 140 -8.59 26.45 21.53
N LEU A 141 -9.75 26.22 20.94
CA LEU A 141 -9.97 26.49 19.52
C LEU A 141 -9.86 27.99 19.23
N THR A 142 -9.09 28.32 18.19
CA THR A 142 -8.91 29.67 17.65
C THR A 142 -9.25 29.67 16.17
N LYS A 143 -10.07 30.61 15.72
CA LYS A 143 -10.52 30.71 14.31
C LYS A 143 -9.58 31.53 13.42
N VAL A 144 -8.77 32.39 14.03
CA VAL A 144 -7.86 33.30 13.33
C VAL A 144 -6.47 33.12 13.95
N PRO A 145 -5.42 32.88 13.15
CA PRO A 145 -4.06 32.84 13.65
C PRO A 145 -3.64 34.22 14.17
N ILE A 146 -2.99 34.27 15.33
CA ILE A 146 -2.52 35.52 15.94
C ILE A 146 -0.99 35.48 16.11
N GLY A 147 -0.30 36.50 15.61
CA GLY A 147 1.17 36.59 15.64
C GLY A 147 1.82 35.59 14.69
N ASP A 148 2.86 34.88 15.13
CA ASP A 148 3.63 33.93 14.32
C ASP A 148 2.98 32.53 14.20
N GLN A 149 1.69 32.42 14.49
CA GLN A 149 0.96 31.16 14.38
C GLN A 149 0.76 30.78 12.91
N PRO A 150 0.88 29.49 12.56
CA PRO A 150 0.69 29.05 11.19
C PRO A 150 -0.77 29.19 10.77
N ILE A 151 -1.02 29.36 9.47
CA ILE A 151 -2.37 29.62 8.91
C ILE A 151 -3.33 28.45 9.20
N ASP A 152 -2.80 27.23 9.32
CA ASP A 152 -3.53 26.00 9.62
C ASP A 152 -3.64 25.68 11.12
N ILE A 153 -3.35 26.63 12.02
CA ILE A 153 -3.36 26.40 13.48
C ILE A 153 -4.70 25.82 13.99
N GLU A 154 -5.83 26.25 13.43
CA GLU A 154 -7.15 25.71 13.78
C GLU A 154 -7.24 24.21 13.46
N GLN A 155 -6.76 23.80 12.28
CA GLN A 155 -6.76 22.40 11.84
C GLN A 155 -5.84 21.56 12.72
N GLN A 156 -4.66 22.08 13.08
CA GLN A 156 -3.72 21.40 13.96
C GLN A 156 -4.32 21.20 15.37
N ILE A 157 -4.96 22.22 15.95
CA ILE A 157 -5.64 22.11 17.24
C ILE A 157 -6.79 21.12 17.19
N LYS A 158 -7.63 21.18 16.14
CA LYS A 158 -8.71 20.21 15.94
C LYS A 158 -8.17 18.78 15.83
N ALA A 159 -7.13 18.56 15.03
CA ALA A 159 -6.48 17.26 14.89
C ALA A 159 -5.96 16.75 16.23
N MET A 160 -5.34 17.62 17.04
CA MET A 160 -4.87 17.30 18.38
C MET A 160 -6.03 16.92 19.31
N ILE A 161 -7.11 17.69 19.33
CA ILE A 161 -8.30 17.37 20.14
C ILE A 161 -8.89 16.01 19.74
N PHE A 162 -9.01 15.74 18.43
CA PHE A 162 -9.54 14.48 17.91
C PHE A 162 -8.71 13.25 18.30
N GLN A 163 -7.40 13.39 18.54
CA GLN A 163 -6.58 12.27 19.04
C GLN A 163 -7.04 11.75 20.41
N PHE A 164 -7.66 12.62 21.21
CA PHE A 164 -8.22 12.28 22.52
C PHE A 164 -9.71 11.94 22.43
N ILE A 165 -10.53 12.82 21.86
CA ILE A 165 -12.00 12.68 21.93
C ILE A 165 -12.60 11.62 21.00
N ARG A 166 -11.87 11.13 19.99
CA ARG A 166 -12.35 10.02 19.14
C ARG A 166 -12.39 8.68 19.89
N ARG A 167 -11.63 8.55 20.98
CA ARG A 167 -11.61 7.33 21.78
C ARG A 167 -12.94 7.18 22.49
N GLU A 168 -13.58 6.02 22.34
CA GLU A 168 -14.88 5.74 22.97
C GLU A 168 -14.82 5.77 24.50
N SER A 169 -13.65 5.50 25.08
CA SER A 169 -13.40 5.57 26.51
C SER A 169 -13.11 6.99 27.05
N CYS A 170 -13.12 8.01 26.18
CA CYS A 170 -12.92 9.39 26.60
C CYS A 170 -14.26 10.06 26.89
N LEU A 171 -14.45 10.53 28.13
CA LEU A 171 -15.52 11.46 28.47
C LEU A 171 -15.15 12.86 27.95
N ILE A 172 -16.11 13.56 27.35
CA ILE A 172 -15.90 14.90 26.78
C ILE A 172 -16.54 15.91 27.72
N LEU A 173 -15.73 16.81 28.28
CA LEU A 173 -16.21 17.96 29.04
C LEU A 173 -16.29 19.17 28.11
N ALA A 174 -17.49 19.44 27.59
CA ALA A 174 -17.73 20.51 26.62
C ALA A 174 -18.00 21.84 27.34
N VAL A 175 -16.97 22.67 27.46
CA VAL A 175 -17.01 23.96 28.17
C VAL A 175 -17.44 25.08 27.20
N THR A 176 -18.58 25.70 27.48
CA THR A 176 -19.17 26.79 26.69
C THR A 176 -19.48 27.98 27.59
N PRO A 177 -19.13 29.23 27.21
CA PRO A 177 -19.52 30.40 27.98
C PRO A 177 -20.99 30.79 27.70
N ALA A 178 -21.70 31.23 28.73
CA ALA A 178 -23.13 31.55 28.68
C ALA A 178 -23.46 32.82 27.90
N ASN A 179 -22.49 33.74 27.79
CA ASN A 179 -22.62 34.98 27.04
C ASN A 179 -22.45 34.80 25.51
N THR A 180 -22.39 33.56 25.03
CA THR A 180 -22.38 33.22 23.61
C THR A 180 -23.51 32.27 23.29
N ASP A 181 -24.11 32.39 22.11
CA ASP A 181 -25.16 31.47 21.67
C ASP A 181 -24.62 30.03 21.62
N LEU A 182 -25.36 29.11 22.25
CA LEU A 182 -25.02 27.70 22.35
C LEU A 182 -24.86 27.04 20.96
N ALA A 183 -25.65 27.48 19.97
CA ALA A 183 -25.57 26.98 18.60
C ALA A 183 -24.20 27.24 17.94
N ASN A 184 -23.46 28.25 18.43
CA ASN A 184 -22.14 28.62 17.96
C ASN A 184 -21.00 27.99 18.78
N SER A 185 -21.31 27.15 19.77
CA SER A 185 -20.30 26.48 20.59
C SER A 185 -19.44 25.52 19.78
N ASP A 186 -18.16 25.86 19.63
CA ASP A 186 -17.19 24.98 18.98
C ASP A 186 -16.97 23.68 19.78
N ALA A 187 -17.14 23.73 21.11
CA ALA A 187 -17.02 22.55 21.98
C ALA A 187 -18.08 21.49 21.66
N LEU A 188 -19.34 21.93 21.52
CA LEU A 188 -20.48 21.05 21.25
C LEU A 188 -20.48 20.55 19.80
N LYS A 189 -19.98 21.36 18.86
CA LYS A 189 -19.77 20.92 17.46
C LYS A 189 -18.78 19.76 17.40
N LEU A 190 -17.60 19.91 18.00
CA LEU A 190 -16.61 18.84 18.05
C LEU A 190 -17.13 17.60 18.79
N ALA A 191 -17.85 17.78 19.89
CA ALA A 191 -18.44 16.67 20.64
C ALA A 191 -19.46 15.90 19.79
N LYS A 192 -20.35 16.58 19.06
CA LYS A 192 -21.35 15.94 18.18
C LYS A 192 -20.73 15.16 17.03
N GLU A 193 -19.58 15.57 16.51
CA GLU A 193 -18.90 14.84 15.43
C GLU A 193 -18.41 13.46 15.88
N VAL A 194 -18.06 13.28 17.16
CA VAL A 194 -17.52 12.02 17.71
C VAL A 194 -18.45 11.30 18.69
N ASP A 195 -19.50 11.98 19.16
CA ASP A 195 -20.54 11.49 20.06
C ASP A 195 -21.91 12.07 19.65
N PRO A 196 -22.49 11.68 18.49
CA PRO A 196 -23.73 12.25 17.98
C PRO A 196 -24.94 12.06 18.91
N GLN A 197 -24.93 11.00 19.70
CA GLN A 197 -25.98 10.67 20.67
C GLN A 197 -25.76 11.33 22.05
N GLY A 198 -24.63 12.02 22.26
CA GLY A 198 -24.30 12.68 23.52
C GLY A 198 -24.17 11.73 24.71
N LEU A 199 -23.70 10.49 24.48
CA LEU A 199 -23.61 9.43 25.48
C LEU A 199 -22.47 9.64 26.48
N ARG A 200 -21.39 10.30 26.06
CA ARG A 200 -20.15 10.50 26.83
C ARG A 200 -19.75 11.98 26.93
N THR A 201 -20.64 12.87 26.51
CA THR A 201 -20.46 14.32 26.58
C THR A 201 -21.19 14.91 27.79
N ILE A 202 -20.49 15.75 28.55
CA ILE A 202 -21.00 16.53 29.69
C ILE A 202 -20.88 18.01 29.32
N GLY A 203 -21.99 18.74 29.33
CA GLY A 203 -22.00 20.17 29.06
C GLY A 203 -21.63 20.98 30.30
N VAL A 204 -20.71 21.92 30.18
CA VAL A 204 -20.39 22.89 31.25
C VAL A 204 -20.62 24.30 30.74
N ILE A 205 -21.48 25.04 31.42
CA ILE A 205 -21.81 26.42 31.08
C ILE A 205 -21.10 27.35 32.05
N THR A 206 -20.15 28.15 31.56
CA THR A 206 -19.36 29.11 32.36
C THR A 206 -19.89 30.53 32.16
N LYS A 207 -19.41 31.51 32.95
CA LYS A 207 -19.70 32.94 32.75
C LYS A 207 -21.20 33.31 32.80
N LEU A 208 -21.98 32.59 33.61
CA LEU A 208 -23.42 32.85 33.80
C LEU A 208 -23.69 34.21 34.46
N ASP A 209 -22.69 34.76 35.15
CA ASP A 209 -22.67 36.07 35.79
C ASP A 209 -22.43 37.23 34.81
N LEU A 210 -21.98 36.94 33.58
CA LEU A 210 -21.66 37.91 32.53
C LEU A 210 -22.70 37.91 31.39
N MET A 211 -23.89 37.36 31.64
CA MET A 211 -25.00 37.42 30.69
C MET A 211 -25.65 38.80 30.70
N ASP A 212 -26.22 39.21 29.57
CA ASP A 212 -26.91 40.49 29.44
C ASP A 212 -28.13 40.53 30.36
N GLU A 213 -28.36 41.67 31.01
CA GLU A 213 -29.51 41.85 31.90
C GLU A 213 -30.83 41.55 31.17
N GLY A 214 -31.65 40.69 31.77
CA GLY A 214 -32.91 40.22 31.16
C GLY A 214 -32.78 38.93 30.35
N THR A 215 -31.57 38.38 30.17
CA THR A 215 -31.35 37.06 29.58
C THR A 215 -30.93 36.03 30.63
N ASP A 216 -31.23 34.75 30.37
CA ASP A 216 -30.74 33.64 31.19
C ASP A 216 -30.48 32.38 30.33
N ALA A 217 -29.73 31.43 30.89
CA ALA A 217 -29.38 30.17 30.27
C ALA A 217 -30.26 29.01 30.80
N ARG A 218 -31.46 29.31 31.32
CA ARG A 218 -32.30 28.31 31.99
C ARG A 218 -32.65 27.14 31.08
N ASP A 219 -33.07 27.39 29.85
CA ASP A 219 -33.44 26.34 28.90
C ASP A 219 -32.26 25.44 28.51
N VAL A 220 -31.03 25.97 28.56
CA VAL A 220 -29.80 25.19 28.37
C VAL A 220 -29.55 24.30 29.59
N LEU A 221 -29.59 24.87 30.79
CA LEU A 221 -29.35 24.14 32.04
C LEU A 221 -30.44 23.11 32.36
N GLU A 222 -31.68 23.34 31.93
CA GLU A 222 -32.79 22.39 32.00
C GLU A 222 -32.73 21.34 30.88
N ASN A 223 -31.69 21.34 30.05
CA ASN A 223 -31.42 20.37 28.99
C ASN A 223 -32.51 20.33 27.89
N LYS A 224 -33.19 21.46 27.64
CA LYS A 224 -34.29 21.59 26.67
C LYS A 224 -33.82 21.98 25.27
N LEU A 225 -32.85 22.90 25.18
CA LEU A 225 -32.42 23.46 23.90
C LEU A 225 -31.63 22.45 23.05
N LEU A 226 -30.55 21.89 23.62
CA LEU A 226 -29.74 20.86 22.99
C LEU A 226 -29.52 19.70 23.96
N PRO A 227 -30.35 18.65 23.93
CA PRO A 227 -30.31 17.61 24.95
C PRO A 227 -29.03 16.78 24.90
N LEU A 228 -28.32 16.70 26.03
CA LEU A 228 -27.22 15.76 26.28
C LEU A 228 -27.66 14.69 27.27
N ARG A 229 -27.23 13.44 27.11
CA ARG A 229 -27.60 12.34 28.03
C ARG A 229 -27.10 12.59 29.46
N ARG A 230 -25.99 13.32 29.60
CA ARG A 230 -25.39 13.68 30.91
C ARG A 230 -25.73 15.10 31.37
N GLY A 231 -26.56 15.83 30.61
CA GLY A 231 -27.04 17.17 30.93
C GLY A 231 -25.97 18.26 30.91
N TYR A 232 -26.35 19.42 31.45
CA TYR A 232 -25.50 20.60 31.58
C TYR A 232 -25.32 20.98 33.04
N ILE A 233 -24.15 21.52 33.36
CA ILE A 233 -23.83 22.03 34.69
C ILE A 233 -23.29 23.45 34.55
N GLY A 234 -23.97 24.40 35.18
CA GLY A 234 -23.55 25.79 35.24
C GLY A 234 -22.50 26.01 36.33
N VAL A 235 -21.46 26.77 36.02
CA VAL A 235 -20.40 27.16 36.96
C VAL A 235 -20.10 28.65 36.85
N VAL A 236 -19.78 29.28 37.98
CA VAL A 236 -19.35 30.68 38.04
C VAL A 236 -17.93 30.71 38.56
N ASN A 237 -17.02 31.24 37.73
CA ASN A 237 -15.60 31.28 38.02
C ASN A 237 -15.20 32.67 38.55
N ARG A 238 -13.99 32.77 39.13
CA ARG A 238 -13.39 34.07 39.46
C ARG A 238 -13.23 34.92 38.20
N SER A 239 -13.62 36.19 38.26
CA SER A 239 -13.37 37.16 37.20
C SER A 239 -11.88 37.51 37.13
N GLN A 240 -11.44 38.16 36.05
CA GLN A 240 -10.04 38.61 35.95
C GLN A 240 -9.66 39.54 37.11
N LYS A 241 -10.58 40.43 37.51
CA LYS A 241 -10.41 41.31 38.67
C LYS A 241 -10.27 40.54 39.99
N ASP A 242 -11.03 39.46 40.16
CA ASP A 242 -10.91 38.59 41.34
C ASP A 242 -9.57 37.86 41.38
N ILE A 243 -9.04 37.46 40.21
CA ILE A 243 -7.74 36.80 40.09
C ILE A 243 -6.61 37.78 40.40
N ASP A 244 -6.64 38.98 39.80
CA ASP A 244 -5.66 40.04 40.05
C ASP A 244 -5.69 40.47 41.52
N GLY A 245 -6.88 40.49 42.13
CA GLY A 245 -7.11 40.72 43.56
C GLY A 245 -6.81 39.52 44.47
N ARG A 246 -6.29 38.41 43.93
CA ARG A 246 -5.97 37.15 44.65
C ARG A 246 -7.10 36.64 45.53
N LYS A 247 -8.35 36.73 45.05
CA LYS A 247 -9.51 36.20 45.76
C LYS A 247 -9.34 34.71 46.00
N ASP A 248 -9.49 34.33 47.26
CA ASP A 248 -9.41 32.95 47.69
C ASP A 248 -10.49 32.07 47.04
N ILE A 249 -10.16 30.80 46.79
CA ILE A 249 -11.04 29.87 46.10
C ILE A 249 -12.22 29.47 46.99
N SER A 250 -12.06 29.39 48.31
CA SER A 250 -13.18 29.13 49.22
C SER A 250 -14.21 30.27 49.16
N ALA A 251 -13.72 31.52 49.12
CA ALA A 251 -14.57 32.70 48.92
C ALA A 251 -15.24 32.70 47.53
N ALA A 252 -14.58 32.20 46.49
CA ALA A 252 -15.16 32.05 45.15
C ALA A 252 -16.30 31.01 45.12
N LEU A 253 -16.11 29.84 45.74
CA LEU A 253 -17.14 28.81 45.86
C LEU A 253 -18.35 29.29 46.67
N ALA A 254 -18.12 30.06 47.74
CA ALA A 254 -19.20 30.68 48.51
C ALA A 254 -19.97 31.72 47.68
N ALA A 255 -19.26 32.53 46.88
CA ALA A 255 -19.87 33.50 45.97
C ALA A 255 -20.68 32.80 44.86
N GLU A 256 -20.16 31.72 44.28
CA GLU A 256 -20.86 30.88 43.29
C GLU A 256 -22.16 30.33 43.88
N ARG A 257 -22.10 29.76 45.10
CA ARG A 257 -23.30 29.24 45.76
C ARG A 257 -24.31 30.34 46.05
N LYS A 258 -23.85 31.51 46.49
CA LYS A 258 -24.71 32.68 46.73
C LYS A 258 -25.40 33.11 45.43
N PHE A 259 -24.66 33.21 44.32
CA PHE A 259 -25.19 33.56 43.00
C PHE A 259 -26.36 32.66 42.61
N PHE A 260 -26.17 31.34 42.62
CA PHE A 260 -27.22 30.40 42.22
C PHE A 260 -28.45 30.41 43.15
N LEU A 261 -28.26 30.65 44.45
CA LEU A 261 -29.38 30.75 45.40
C LEU A 261 -30.15 32.08 45.27
N SER A 262 -29.46 33.17 44.92
CA SER A 262 -30.08 34.49 44.76
C SER A 262 -30.70 34.72 43.39
N HIS A 263 -30.26 34.00 42.35
CA HIS A 263 -30.71 34.24 40.98
C HIS A 263 -32.12 33.67 40.74
N PRO A 264 -33.12 34.49 40.34
CA PRO A 264 -34.51 34.03 40.19
C PRO A 264 -34.69 32.84 39.24
N SER A 265 -33.99 32.84 38.11
CA SER A 265 -34.09 31.77 37.10
C SER A 265 -33.37 30.46 37.45
N TYR A 266 -32.44 30.46 38.41
CA TYR A 266 -31.61 29.29 38.73
C TYR A 266 -31.84 28.72 40.14
N ARG A 267 -32.54 29.45 41.00
CA ARG A 267 -32.74 29.09 42.42
C ARG A 267 -33.31 27.69 42.62
N HIS A 268 -34.26 27.25 41.79
CA HIS A 268 -34.87 25.92 41.88
C HIS A 268 -33.91 24.78 41.50
N MET A 269 -32.81 25.08 40.82
CA MET A 269 -31.79 24.12 40.37
C MET A 269 -30.42 24.32 41.01
N ALA A 270 -30.29 25.24 41.98
CA ALA A 270 -29.02 25.59 42.61
C ALA A 270 -28.25 24.38 43.20
N ASP A 271 -28.94 23.32 43.61
CA ASP A 271 -28.33 22.08 44.13
C ASP A 271 -27.70 21.19 43.05
N ARG A 272 -28.06 21.40 41.78
CA ARG A 272 -27.50 20.72 40.60
C ARG A 272 -26.56 21.61 39.79
N LEU A 273 -26.12 22.72 40.38
CA LEU A 273 -25.22 23.69 39.76
C LEU A 273 -24.01 23.95 40.66
N GLY A 274 -22.99 24.56 40.08
CA GLY A 274 -21.76 24.94 40.74
C GLY A 274 -20.65 23.91 40.64
N THR A 275 -19.43 24.37 40.91
CA THR A 275 -18.20 23.58 40.86
C THR A 275 -18.25 22.33 41.75
N PRO A 276 -18.75 22.37 43.01
CA PRO A 276 -18.79 21.18 43.86
C PRO A 276 -19.71 20.08 43.31
N TYR A 277 -20.83 20.46 42.68
CA TYR A 277 -21.72 19.50 42.02
C TYR A 277 -21.05 18.90 40.78
N LEU A 278 -20.39 19.74 39.97
CA LEU A 278 -19.64 19.29 38.79
C LEU A 278 -18.56 18.25 39.16
N GLN A 279 -17.78 18.48 40.22
CA GLN A 279 -16.77 17.52 40.68
C GLN A 279 -17.38 16.17 41.06
N ARG A 280 -18.50 16.17 41.79
CA ARG A 280 -19.20 14.93 42.19
C ARG A 280 -19.73 14.19 40.97
N VAL A 281 -20.33 14.90 40.01
CA VAL A 281 -20.81 14.31 38.77
C VAL A 281 -19.66 13.72 37.97
N LEU A 282 -18.55 14.45 37.77
CA LEU A 282 -17.40 13.94 37.02
C LEU A 282 -16.79 12.70 37.67
N ASN A 283 -16.66 12.69 39.00
CA ASN A 283 -16.17 11.51 39.71
C ASN A 283 -17.12 10.31 39.55
N GLN A 284 -18.42 10.51 39.73
CA GLN A 284 -19.42 9.46 39.53
C GLN A 284 -19.40 8.93 38.10
N GLN A 285 -19.34 9.82 37.10
CA GLN A 285 -19.35 9.44 35.70
C GLN A 285 -18.06 8.74 35.29
N LEU A 286 -16.90 9.21 35.75
CA LEU A 286 -15.62 8.55 35.50
C LEU A 286 -15.61 7.15 36.11
N THR A 287 -16.08 7.03 37.35
CA THR A 287 -16.16 5.75 38.06
C THR A 287 -17.06 4.74 37.34
N ASN A 288 -18.27 5.16 36.95
CA ASN A 288 -19.19 4.32 36.18
C ASN A 288 -18.56 3.93 34.84
N HIS A 289 -17.92 4.88 34.17
CA HIS A 289 -17.29 4.64 32.88
C HIS A 289 -16.09 3.69 32.99
N ILE A 290 -15.28 3.77 34.05
CA ILE A 290 -14.23 2.79 34.36
C ILE A 290 -14.85 1.41 34.56
N ARG A 291 -15.91 1.30 35.37
CA ARG A 291 -16.60 0.03 35.60
C ARG A 291 -17.08 -0.62 34.29
N ASP A 292 -17.63 0.18 33.37
CA ASP A 292 -18.20 -0.32 32.11
C ASP A 292 -17.11 -0.73 31.10
N THR A 293 -15.95 -0.06 31.12
CA THR A 293 -14.86 -0.26 30.13
C THR A 293 -13.80 -1.27 30.59
N LEU A 294 -13.59 -1.43 31.89
CA LEU A 294 -12.55 -2.30 32.46
C LEU A 294 -12.66 -3.78 32.02
N PRO A 295 -13.85 -4.39 31.88
CA PRO A 295 -13.98 -5.75 31.37
C PRO A 295 -13.44 -5.88 29.92
N GLY A 296 -13.78 -4.93 29.05
CA GLY A 296 -13.28 -4.91 27.67
C GLY A 296 -11.76 -4.74 27.59
N LEU A 297 -11.21 -3.89 28.46
CA LEU A 297 -9.75 -3.71 28.58
C LEU A 297 -9.06 -5.01 29.02
N ARG A 298 -9.60 -5.69 30.04
CA ARG A 298 -9.08 -6.98 30.52
C ARG A 298 -9.06 -8.02 29.41
N ASP A 299 -10.16 -8.15 28.67
CA ASP A 299 -10.27 -9.15 27.60
C ASP A 299 -9.30 -8.85 26.44
N LYS A 300 -9.07 -7.56 26.11
CA LYS A 300 -8.05 -7.14 25.14
C LYS A 300 -6.63 -7.50 25.59
N LEU A 301 -6.29 -7.20 26.84
CA LEU A 301 -4.99 -7.54 27.43
C LEU A 301 -4.78 -9.06 27.49
N GLN A 302 -5.81 -9.83 27.83
CA GLN A 302 -5.73 -11.29 27.88
C GLN A 302 -5.51 -11.92 26.50
N LYS A 303 -6.18 -11.41 25.47
CA LYS A 303 -5.94 -11.85 24.07
C LYS A 303 -4.50 -11.55 23.62
N GLN A 304 -3.98 -10.36 23.96
CA GLN A 304 -2.60 -10.00 23.64
C GLN A 304 -1.59 -10.85 24.42
N LEU A 305 -1.85 -11.13 25.70
CA LEU A 305 -1.03 -12.04 26.51
C LEU A 305 -0.97 -13.43 25.88
N LEU A 306 -2.12 -14.01 25.50
CA LEU A 306 -2.18 -15.33 24.85
C LEU A 306 -1.39 -15.38 23.53
N ALA A 307 -1.46 -14.33 22.73
CA ALA A 307 -0.67 -14.24 21.49
C ALA A 307 0.84 -14.21 21.78
N LEU A 308 1.25 -13.39 22.76
CA LEU A 308 2.65 -13.28 23.18
C LEU A 308 3.15 -14.55 23.87
N GLU A 309 2.32 -15.25 24.64
CA GLU A 309 2.68 -16.50 25.31
C GLU A 309 3.10 -17.57 24.30
N LYS A 310 2.46 -17.63 23.12
CA LYS A 310 2.85 -18.56 22.04
C LYS A 310 4.28 -18.30 21.54
N ASP A 311 4.66 -17.03 21.42
CA ASP A 311 6.02 -16.66 21.02
C ASP A 311 6.99 -16.90 22.18
N VAL A 312 6.64 -16.46 23.39
CA VAL A 312 7.45 -16.63 24.61
C VAL A 312 7.72 -18.11 24.90
N GLU A 313 6.78 -19.03 24.67
CA GLU A 313 6.99 -20.47 24.83
C GLU A 313 8.19 -20.97 24.00
N GLN A 314 8.39 -20.42 22.79
CA GLN A 314 9.53 -20.74 21.93
C GLN A 314 10.85 -20.20 22.49
N TYR A 315 10.79 -19.12 23.27
CA TYR A 315 11.94 -18.46 23.88
C TYR A 315 12.20 -18.88 25.35
N LYS A 316 11.25 -19.51 26.05
CA LYS A 316 11.35 -19.88 27.49
C LYS A 316 12.58 -20.72 27.81
N HIS A 317 12.98 -21.58 26.89
CA HIS A 317 14.14 -22.47 27.04
C HIS A 317 15.38 -21.96 26.31
N PHE A 318 15.35 -20.72 25.80
CA PHE A 318 16.47 -20.13 25.09
C PHE A 318 17.63 -19.86 26.06
N ARG A 319 18.72 -20.58 25.86
CA ARG A 319 20.03 -20.29 26.45
C ARG A 319 20.96 -19.87 25.32
N PRO A 320 21.57 -18.66 25.38
CA PRO A 320 22.41 -18.14 24.29
C PRO A 320 23.54 -19.08 23.84
N ASP A 321 24.02 -19.92 24.75
CA ASP A 321 25.15 -20.82 24.55
C ASP A 321 24.79 -22.31 24.45
N ASP A 322 23.52 -22.67 24.29
CA ASP A 322 23.14 -24.07 24.08
C ASP A 322 23.42 -24.52 22.62
N PRO A 323 24.38 -25.44 22.38
CA PRO A 323 24.70 -25.90 21.03
C PRO A 323 23.53 -26.63 20.36
N SER A 324 22.64 -27.27 21.13
CA SER A 324 21.52 -28.04 20.59
C SER A 324 20.49 -27.16 19.86
N ILE A 325 20.27 -25.94 20.37
CA ILE A 325 19.36 -24.96 19.77
C ILE A 325 19.97 -24.42 18.47
N LYS A 326 21.27 -24.14 18.46
CA LYS A 326 22.00 -23.66 17.26
C LYS A 326 21.93 -24.71 16.14
N THR A 327 22.19 -25.98 16.47
CA THR A 327 22.10 -27.09 15.51
C THR A 327 20.68 -27.30 15.01
N LYS A 328 19.68 -27.27 15.90
CA LYS A 328 18.26 -27.41 15.52
C LYS A 328 17.81 -26.27 14.60
N ALA A 329 18.16 -25.03 14.92
CA ALA A 329 17.82 -23.88 14.10
C ALA A 329 18.48 -23.94 12.71
N MET A 330 19.77 -24.31 12.65
CA MET A 330 20.46 -24.51 11.37
C MET A 330 19.79 -25.59 10.52
N LEU A 331 19.48 -26.75 11.13
CA LEU A 331 18.85 -27.86 10.44
C LEU A 331 17.45 -27.50 9.92
N GLN A 332 16.64 -26.82 10.72
CA GLN A 332 15.32 -26.33 10.29
C GLN A 332 15.43 -25.34 9.12
N MET A 333 16.41 -24.43 9.14
CA MET A 333 16.62 -23.48 8.05
C MET A 333 17.04 -24.19 6.75
N ILE A 334 17.94 -25.17 6.83
CA ILE A 334 18.39 -25.95 5.68
C ILE A 334 17.26 -26.81 5.12
N GLN A 335 16.48 -27.48 5.96
CA GLN A 335 15.32 -28.26 5.53
C GLN A 335 14.27 -27.38 4.83
N THR A 336 14.00 -26.20 5.40
CA THR A 336 13.08 -25.23 4.78
C THR A 336 13.60 -24.79 3.41
N LEU A 337 14.89 -24.49 3.28
CA LEU A 337 15.51 -24.14 2.01
C LEU A 337 15.38 -25.26 0.98
N GLN A 338 15.67 -26.50 1.37
CA GLN A 338 15.55 -27.65 0.48
C GLN A 338 14.12 -27.76 -0.06
N THR A 339 13.13 -27.74 0.84
CA THR A 339 11.72 -27.83 0.47
C THR A 339 11.28 -26.65 -0.41
N ASP A 340 11.71 -25.43 -0.10
CA ASP A 340 11.36 -24.24 -0.89
C ASP A 340 12.02 -24.27 -2.28
N PHE A 341 13.27 -24.72 -2.37
CA PHE A 341 13.98 -24.88 -3.65
C PHE A 341 13.30 -25.92 -4.54
N GLU A 342 13.00 -27.10 -3.99
CA GLU A 342 12.30 -28.19 -4.68
C GLU A 342 10.95 -27.73 -5.22
N ARG A 343 10.12 -27.08 -4.37
CA ARG A 343 8.82 -26.53 -4.80
C ARG A 343 8.94 -25.49 -5.90
N THR A 344 9.96 -24.63 -5.84
CA THR A 344 10.16 -23.57 -6.83
C THR A 344 10.59 -24.10 -8.19
N ILE A 345 11.33 -25.22 -8.21
CA ILE A 345 11.78 -25.87 -9.45
C ILE A 345 10.70 -26.81 -10.02
N GLU A 346 9.99 -27.57 -9.19
CA GLU A 346 8.99 -28.54 -9.65
C GLU A 346 7.61 -27.91 -9.91
N GLY A 347 7.35 -26.71 -9.37
CA GLY A 347 6.05 -26.04 -9.53
C GLY A 347 4.96 -26.56 -8.59
N SER A 348 5.32 -27.27 -7.52
CA SER A 348 4.40 -27.79 -6.50
C SER A 348 4.06 -26.71 -5.46
N GLY A 349 3.13 -25.81 -5.82
CA GLY A 349 2.77 -24.65 -4.99
C GLY A 349 1.85 -24.96 -3.80
N SER A 350 2.38 -24.84 -2.57
CA SER A 350 1.61 -24.37 -1.41
C SER A 350 2.37 -23.25 -0.68
N ALA A 351 2.28 -22.04 -1.25
CA ALA A 351 2.34 -20.71 -0.61
C ALA A 351 2.51 -19.67 -1.72
N GLN A 352 1.48 -18.83 -1.94
CA GLN A 352 1.47 -17.65 -2.82
C GLN A 352 2.13 -17.84 -4.20
N ILE A 353 1.37 -18.40 -5.14
CA ILE A 353 1.76 -18.46 -6.56
C ILE A 353 1.86 -17.02 -7.08
N ASN A 354 3.03 -16.65 -7.62
CA ASN A 354 3.20 -15.37 -8.30
C ASN A 354 2.40 -15.39 -9.62
N THR A 355 1.37 -14.54 -9.71
CA THR A 355 0.46 -14.47 -10.88
C THR A 355 0.95 -13.52 -11.97
N ASN A 356 1.98 -12.74 -11.71
CA ASN A 356 2.40 -11.66 -12.60
C ASN A 356 3.54 -12.07 -13.53
N GLU A 357 4.42 -12.96 -13.08
CA GLU A 357 5.63 -13.34 -13.81
C GLU A 357 5.93 -14.85 -13.71
N LEU A 358 6.45 -15.42 -14.82
CA LEU A 358 7.02 -16.76 -14.81
C LEU A 358 8.32 -16.77 -14.00
N SER A 359 8.46 -17.74 -13.09
CA SER A 359 9.63 -17.87 -12.21
C SER A 359 10.05 -19.32 -12.04
N GLY A 360 11.32 -19.53 -11.69
CA GLY A 360 11.86 -20.84 -11.32
C GLY A 360 11.67 -21.89 -12.41
N GLY A 361 11.05 -23.01 -12.06
CA GLY A 361 10.85 -24.14 -12.96
C GLY A 361 10.10 -23.79 -14.25
N ALA A 362 9.05 -22.98 -14.17
CA ALA A 362 8.25 -22.61 -15.33
C ALA A 362 9.05 -21.78 -16.34
N LYS A 363 9.95 -20.91 -15.84
CA LYS A 363 10.82 -20.10 -16.69
C LYS A 363 11.93 -20.93 -17.33
N ILE A 364 12.49 -21.90 -16.60
CA ILE A 364 13.44 -22.89 -17.15
C ILE A 364 12.77 -23.72 -18.26
N ASN A 365 11.54 -24.18 -18.05
CA ASN A 365 10.77 -24.91 -19.05
C ASN A 365 10.61 -24.09 -20.35
N ARG A 366 10.23 -22.81 -20.21
CA ARG A 366 10.15 -21.88 -21.34
C ARG A 366 11.48 -21.70 -22.08
N LEU A 367 12.61 -21.66 -21.35
CA LEU A 367 13.93 -21.56 -21.98
C LEU A 367 14.20 -22.77 -22.88
N PHE A 368 13.87 -23.99 -22.43
CA PHE A 368 14.09 -25.20 -23.20
C PHE A 368 13.14 -25.38 -24.38
N HIS A 369 11.86 -25.06 -24.21
CA HIS A 369 10.82 -25.41 -25.21
C HIS A 369 10.41 -24.26 -26.14
N GLU A 370 10.65 -23.01 -25.75
CA GLU A 370 10.34 -21.85 -26.60
C GLU A 370 11.62 -21.14 -27.05
N ARG A 371 12.47 -20.74 -26.10
CA ARG A 371 13.59 -19.85 -26.40
C ARG A 371 14.70 -20.55 -27.17
N PHE A 372 15.10 -21.75 -26.76
CA PHE A 372 16.18 -22.50 -27.40
C PHE A 372 15.83 -22.89 -28.86
N PRO A 373 14.65 -23.48 -29.15
CA PRO A 373 14.24 -23.72 -30.53
C PRO A 373 14.17 -22.45 -31.37
N PHE A 374 13.69 -21.34 -30.80
CA PHE A 374 13.67 -20.04 -31.47
C PHE A 374 15.09 -19.56 -31.84
N GLU A 375 16.06 -19.65 -30.93
CA GLU A 375 17.45 -19.27 -31.23
C GLU A 375 18.05 -20.15 -32.34
N ILE A 376 17.68 -21.43 -32.42
CA ILE A 376 18.09 -22.31 -33.54
C ILE A 376 17.47 -21.85 -34.86
N VAL A 377 16.16 -21.62 -34.90
CA VAL A 377 15.45 -21.18 -36.12
C VAL A 377 15.94 -19.80 -36.58
N LYS A 378 16.23 -18.89 -35.63
CA LYS A 378 16.77 -17.56 -35.90
C LYS A 378 18.14 -17.61 -36.57
N MET A 379 18.88 -18.72 -36.51
CA MET A 379 20.08 -18.92 -37.32
C MET A 379 19.74 -19.14 -38.81
N GLU A 380 18.85 -18.31 -39.36
CA GLU A 380 18.52 -18.29 -40.77
C GLU A 380 19.79 -18.24 -41.63
N PHE A 381 19.76 -18.99 -42.72
CA PHE A 381 20.81 -19.03 -43.70
C PHE A 381 20.45 -18.13 -44.88
N ASP A 382 21.39 -17.32 -45.34
CA ASP A 382 21.26 -16.70 -46.65
C ASP A 382 21.38 -17.81 -47.70
N GLU A 383 20.25 -18.19 -48.31
CA GLU A 383 20.21 -19.21 -49.36
C GLU A 383 21.18 -18.90 -50.50
N LYS A 384 21.41 -17.62 -50.82
CA LYS A 384 22.34 -17.23 -51.89
C LYS A 384 23.77 -17.48 -51.49
N GLU A 385 24.12 -17.18 -50.25
CA GLU A 385 25.45 -17.46 -49.71
C GLU A 385 25.70 -18.97 -49.64
N LEU A 386 24.74 -19.74 -49.11
CA LEU A 386 24.87 -21.20 -49.02
C LEU A 386 25.05 -21.84 -50.40
N ARG A 387 24.28 -21.42 -51.41
CA ARG A 387 24.46 -21.91 -52.79
C ARG A 387 25.83 -21.57 -53.36
N ARG A 388 26.34 -20.37 -53.06
CA ARG A 388 27.69 -19.94 -53.46
C ARG A 388 28.76 -20.81 -52.79
N GLU A 389 28.62 -21.09 -51.51
CA GLU A 389 29.53 -21.98 -50.76
C GLU A 389 29.53 -23.40 -51.31
N ILE A 390 28.36 -23.96 -51.58
CA ILE A 390 28.23 -25.29 -52.21
C ILE A 390 28.95 -25.31 -53.57
N ALA A 391 28.75 -24.28 -54.40
CA ALA A 391 29.40 -24.19 -55.71
C ALA A 391 30.92 -24.14 -55.60
N PHE A 392 31.47 -23.39 -54.64
CA PHE A 392 32.90 -23.35 -54.37
C PHE A 392 33.42 -24.68 -53.82
N ALA A 393 32.70 -25.31 -52.88
CA ALA A 393 33.10 -26.60 -52.32
C ALA A 393 33.21 -27.68 -53.41
N ILE A 394 32.20 -27.79 -54.28
CA ILE A 394 32.20 -28.73 -55.41
C ILE A 394 33.39 -28.45 -56.34
N ARG A 395 33.61 -27.19 -56.73
CA ARG A 395 34.72 -26.82 -57.64
C ARG A 395 36.09 -27.11 -57.02
N ASN A 396 36.28 -26.77 -55.75
CA ASN A 396 37.55 -26.98 -55.04
C ASN A 396 37.88 -28.47 -54.87
N ILE A 397 36.87 -29.32 -54.62
CA ILE A 397 37.07 -30.77 -54.47
C ILE A 397 37.42 -31.42 -55.80
N HIS A 398 36.80 -30.99 -56.90
CA HIS A 398 37.16 -31.47 -58.24
C HIS A 398 38.53 -30.98 -58.70
N GLY A 399 38.92 -29.77 -58.30
CA GLY A 399 40.19 -29.16 -58.64
C GLY A 399 40.37 -29.04 -60.16
N ILE A 400 41.47 -29.58 -60.69
CA ILE A 400 41.77 -29.57 -62.13
C ILE A 400 41.02 -30.63 -62.95
N ARG A 401 40.28 -31.54 -62.29
CA ARG A 401 39.58 -32.64 -62.95
C ARG A 401 38.15 -32.23 -63.32
N VAL A 402 37.68 -32.65 -64.49
CA VAL A 402 36.26 -32.50 -64.85
C VAL A 402 35.46 -33.59 -64.13
N GLY A 403 34.60 -33.18 -63.20
CA GLY A 403 33.73 -34.06 -62.43
C GLY A 403 32.49 -34.52 -63.18
N LEU A 404 32.24 -35.82 -63.19
CA LEU A 404 30.98 -36.40 -63.70
C LEU A 404 29.89 -36.52 -62.61
N PHE A 405 30.27 -36.49 -61.33
CA PHE A 405 29.37 -36.67 -60.18
C PHE A 405 29.62 -35.62 -59.09
N THR A 406 28.63 -35.34 -58.26
CA THR A 406 28.79 -34.46 -57.09
C THR A 406 29.58 -35.18 -55.99
N PRO A 407 30.64 -34.59 -55.40
CA PRO A 407 31.45 -35.26 -54.40
C PRO A 407 30.77 -35.27 -53.02
N ASP A 408 30.75 -36.41 -52.34
CA ASP A 408 30.20 -36.55 -50.97
C ASP A 408 30.91 -35.64 -49.96
N MET A 409 32.21 -35.41 -50.16
CA MET A 409 33.01 -34.48 -49.35
C MET A 409 32.47 -33.04 -49.37
N ALA A 410 31.78 -32.63 -50.44
CA ALA A 410 31.19 -31.30 -50.54
C ALA A 410 29.96 -31.19 -49.63
N PHE A 411 29.11 -32.23 -49.63
CA PHE A 411 27.98 -32.34 -48.72
C PHE A 411 28.46 -32.35 -47.27
N GLU A 412 29.43 -33.21 -46.95
CA GLU A 412 29.98 -33.33 -45.61
C GLU A 412 30.56 -32.01 -45.10
N ALA A 413 31.37 -31.30 -45.92
CA ALA A 413 31.96 -30.02 -45.53
C ALA A 413 30.90 -28.94 -45.23
N ILE A 414 29.84 -28.86 -46.05
CA ILE A 414 28.78 -27.88 -45.88
C ILE A 414 27.94 -28.20 -44.64
N VAL A 415 27.56 -29.47 -44.44
CA VAL A 415 26.73 -29.83 -43.29
C VAL A 415 27.49 -29.73 -41.98
N LYS A 416 28.76 -30.15 -41.92
CA LYS A 416 29.60 -29.94 -40.73
C LYS A 416 29.69 -28.46 -40.37
N LYS A 417 29.82 -27.57 -41.35
CA LYS A 417 29.82 -26.12 -41.11
C LYS A 417 28.50 -25.64 -40.48
N GLN A 418 27.35 -26.21 -40.86
CA GLN A 418 26.07 -25.85 -40.26
C GLN A 418 25.88 -26.44 -38.86
N ILE A 419 26.20 -27.71 -38.64
CA ILE A 419 26.11 -28.37 -37.33
C ILE A 419 26.99 -27.64 -36.31
N ALA A 420 28.20 -27.22 -36.68
CA ALA A 420 29.10 -26.50 -35.80
C ALA A 420 28.51 -25.18 -35.25
N ARG A 421 27.58 -24.55 -35.98
CA ARG A 421 26.90 -23.31 -35.52
C ARG A 421 25.92 -23.56 -34.37
N LEU A 422 25.48 -24.80 -34.15
CA LEU A 422 24.60 -25.16 -33.02
C LEU A 422 25.30 -25.02 -31.66
N LYS A 423 26.63 -24.95 -31.63
CA LYS A 423 27.41 -24.81 -30.39
C LYS A 423 27.04 -23.58 -29.59
N GLU A 424 26.95 -22.42 -30.23
CA GLU A 424 26.66 -21.16 -29.56
C GLU A 424 25.27 -21.14 -28.88
N PRO A 425 24.14 -21.45 -29.55
CA PRO A 425 22.84 -21.45 -28.90
C PRO A 425 22.71 -22.51 -27.80
N CYS A 426 23.38 -23.67 -27.92
CA CYS A 426 23.41 -24.67 -26.84
C CYS A 426 24.07 -24.12 -25.58
N LEU A 427 25.26 -23.51 -25.71
CA LEU A 427 25.97 -22.93 -24.57
C LEU A 427 25.20 -21.75 -23.94
N LYS A 428 24.60 -20.90 -24.79
CA LYS A 428 23.77 -19.78 -24.34
C LYS A 428 22.52 -20.26 -23.58
N CYS A 429 21.92 -21.38 -23.97
CA CYS A 429 20.80 -21.97 -23.24
C CYS A 429 21.22 -22.35 -21.81
N VAL A 430 22.40 -22.96 -21.63
CA VAL A 430 22.94 -23.29 -20.31
C VAL A 430 23.14 -22.02 -19.47
N ASP A 431 23.71 -20.96 -20.04
CA ASP A 431 23.92 -19.68 -19.34
C ASP A 431 22.62 -19.11 -18.78
N LEU A 432 21.56 -19.10 -19.61
CA LEU A 432 20.25 -18.58 -19.22
C LEU A 432 19.61 -19.43 -18.12
N VAL A 433 19.77 -20.75 -18.16
CA VAL A 433 19.27 -21.66 -17.11
C VAL A 433 20.03 -21.44 -15.80
N VAL A 434 21.36 -21.30 -15.85
CA VAL A 434 22.18 -21.03 -14.66
C VAL A 434 21.82 -19.67 -14.03
N GLN A 435 21.56 -18.66 -14.85
CA GLN A 435 21.08 -17.37 -14.37
C GLN A 435 19.74 -17.49 -13.63
N GLU A 436 18.81 -18.27 -14.16
CA GLU A 436 17.52 -18.48 -13.49
C GLU A 436 17.66 -19.30 -12.21
N LEU A 437 18.49 -20.35 -12.20
CA LEU A 437 18.81 -21.10 -10.97
C LEU A 437 19.42 -20.20 -9.90
N SER A 438 20.30 -19.26 -10.29
CA SER A 438 20.88 -18.27 -9.37
C SER A 438 19.81 -17.40 -8.72
N ASN A 439 18.80 -16.98 -9.48
CA ASN A 439 17.67 -16.19 -8.95
C ASN A 439 16.84 -17.01 -7.96
N VAL A 440 16.56 -18.28 -8.28
CA VAL A 440 15.84 -19.19 -7.38
C VAL A 440 16.57 -19.32 -6.04
N VAL A 441 17.89 -19.56 -6.05
CA VAL A 441 18.69 -19.66 -4.82
C VAL A 441 18.60 -18.38 -3.99
N ARG A 442 18.68 -17.21 -4.64
CA ARG A 442 18.55 -15.92 -3.93
C ARG A 442 17.20 -15.77 -3.25
N ILE A 443 16.11 -16.10 -3.95
CA ILE A 443 14.74 -16.02 -3.41
C ILE A 443 14.57 -16.98 -2.23
N CYS A 444 14.98 -18.25 -2.39
CA CYS A 444 14.83 -19.25 -1.34
C CYS A 444 15.65 -18.90 -0.08
N THR A 445 16.82 -18.28 -0.24
CA THR A 445 17.68 -17.89 0.88
C THR A 445 17.23 -16.60 1.60
N GLU A 446 16.26 -15.83 1.08
CA GLU A 446 15.72 -14.66 1.78
C GLU A 446 15.07 -15.01 3.11
N ARG A 447 14.48 -16.21 3.23
CA ARG A 447 13.93 -16.71 4.50
C ARG A 447 14.99 -16.96 5.57
N MET A 448 16.27 -17.03 5.18
CA MET A 448 17.41 -17.09 6.09
C MET A 448 17.95 -15.70 6.51
N SER A 449 17.30 -14.61 6.12
CA SER A 449 17.71 -13.23 6.47
C SER A 449 17.92 -12.99 7.97
N ARG A 450 17.25 -13.77 8.83
CA ARG A 450 17.47 -13.77 10.29
C ARG A 450 18.91 -14.15 10.69
N TYR A 451 19.61 -14.92 9.86
CA TYR A 451 21.00 -15.36 10.07
C TYR A 451 21.88 -14.95 8.88
N PRO A 452 22.33 -13.69 8.78
CA PRO A 452 23.01 -13.15 7.60
C PRO A 452 24.25 -13.94 7.16
N ARG A 453 25.10 -14.34 8.11
CA ARG A 453 26.29 -15.16 7.81
C ARG A 453 25.95 -16.55 7.29
N LEU A 454 24.90 -17.18 7.82
CA LEU A 454 24.45 -18.49 7.34
C LEU A 454 23.92 -18.38 5.91
N ARG A 455 23.16 -17.31 5.63
CA ARG A 455 22.65 -17.00 4.28
C ARG A 455 23.80 -16.85 3.29
N GLU A 456 24.78 -16.00 3.59
CA GLU A 456 25.94 -15.75 2.73
C GLU A 456 26.71 -17.05 2.42
N GLU A 457 27.00 -17.85 3.45
CA GLU A 457 27.72 -19.12 3.27
C GLU A 457 26.91 -20.15 2.49
N THR A 458 25.60 -20.23 2.74
CA THR A 458 24.70 -21.14 2.01
C THR A 458 24.61 -20.76 0.54
N GLU A 459 24.41 -19.48 0.22
CA GLU A 459 24.39 -18.98 -1.15
C GLU A 459 25.73 -19.25 -1.83
N ARG A 460 26.86 -18.98 -1.16
CA ARG A 460 28.20 -19.23 -1.70
C ARG A 460 28.41 -20.71 -2.05
N ILE A 461 28.05 -21.64 -1.15
CA ILE A 461 28.22 -23.09 -1.37
C ILE A 461 27.39 -23.56 -2.56
N ILE A 462 26.10 -23.19 -2.60
CA ILE A 462 25.19 -23.61 -3.67
C ILE A 462 25.64 -23.01 -5.01
N MET A 463 25.96 -21.72 -5.05
CA MET A 463 26.40 -21.05 -6.27
C MET A 463 27.74 -21.58 -6.78
N SER A 464 28.67 -21.95 -5.90
CA SER A 464 29.91 -22.62 -6.29
C SER A 464 29.64 -23.99 -6.91
N HIS A 465 28.67 -24.75 -6.37
CA HIS A 465 28.28 -26.04 -6.94
C HIS A 465 27.65 -25.86 -8.32
N VAL A 466 26.71 -24.92 -8.47
CA VAL A 466 26.04 -24.61 -9.75
C VAL A 466 27.06 -24.26 -10.84
N ARG A 467 28.04 -23.39 -10.54
CA ARG A 467 29.11 -23.03 -11.49
C ARG A 467 30.00 -24.22 -11.89
N SER A 468 30.31 -25.11 -10.94
CA SER A 468 31.06 -26.33 -11.26
C SER A 468 30.28 -27.25 -12.19
N ARG A 469 28.95 -27.36 -12.01
CA ARG A 469 28.07 -28.17 -12.85
C ARG A 469 27.82 -27.55 -14.22
N GLU A 470 27.74 -26.22 -14.29
CA GLU A 470 27.66 -25.46 -15.53
C GLU A 470 28.81 -25.84 -16.48
N GLN A 471 30.06 -25.81 -15.99
CA GLN A 471 31.22 -26.13 -16.82
C GLN A 471 31.16 -27.57 -17.33
N GLN A 472 30.86 -28.54 -16.46
CA GLN A 472 30.71 -29.95 -16.86
C GLN A 472 29.61 -30.15 -17.90
N CYS A 473 28.48 -29.44 -17.75
CA CYS A 473 27.38 -29.50 -18.69
C CYS A 473 27.77 -28.91 -20.05
N LYS A 474 28.46 -27.77 -20.06
CA LYS A 474 28.97 -27.15 -21.29
C LYS A 474 29.94 -28.09 -22.02
N ASP A 475 30.89 -28.68 -21.31
CA ASP A 475 31.86 -29.62 -21.89
C ASP A 475 31.15 -30.83 -22.51
N GLN A 476 30.14 -31.37 -21.83
CA GLN A 476 29.32 -32.47 -22.35
C GLN A 476 28.52 -32.09 -23.61
N LEU A 477 27.95 -30.89 -23.65
CA LEU A 477 27.21 -30.40 -24.83
C LEU A 477 28.14 -30.19 -26.03
N VAL A 478 29.36 -29.69 -25.80
CA VAL A 478 30.36 -29.58 -26.87
C VAL A 478 30.72 -30.96 -27.40
N LEU A 479 30.94 -31.94 -26.52
CA LEU A 479 31.21 -33.33 -26.93
C LEU A 479 30.07 -33.91 -27.77
N LEU A 480 28.80 -33.69 -27.41
CA LEU A 480 27.65 -34.16 -28.20
C LEU A 480 27.65 -33.56 -29.61
N ILE A 481 27.99 -32.28 -29.75
CA ILE A 481 28.10 -31.64 -31.07
C ILE A 481 29.29 -32.19 -31.85
N ASP A 482 30.42 -32.44 -31.19
CA ASP A 482 31.58 -33.04 -31.82
C ASP A 482 31.29 -34.47 -32.33
N CYS A 483 30.42 -35.23 -31.63
CA CYS A 483 29.91 -36.52 -32.10
C CYS A 483 29.08 -36.37 -33.38
N GLU A 484 28.17 -35.40 -33.45
CA GLU A 484 27.39 -35.11 -34.66
C GLU A 484 28.27 -34.68 -35.85
N LEU A 485 29.39 -34.00 -35.57
CA LEU A 485 30.39 -33.63 -36.57
C LEU A 485 31.29 -34.80 -37.00
N ALA A 486 31.40 -35.85 -36.21
CA ALA A 486 32.30 -36.97 -36.47
C ALA A 486 31.77 -37.88 -37.59
N TYR A 487 30.47 -38.10 -37.65
CA TYR A 487 29.87 -39.03 -38.61
C TYR A 487 28.49 -38.57 -39.10
N MET A 488 28.37 -38.43 -40.42
CA MET A 488 27.11 -38.09 -41.11
C MET A 488 26.39 -39.37 -41.53
N ASN A 489 25.35 -39.77 -40.79
CA ASN A 489 24.59 -40.98 -41.11
C ASN A 489 23.62 -40.77 -42.29
N THR A 490 24.06 -41.06 -43.51
CA THR A 490 23.22 -41.02 -44.71
C THR A 490 22.22 -42.19 -44.82
N ASN A 491 22.25 -43.14 -43.87
CA ASN A 491 21.26 -44.24 -43.81
C ASN A 491 20.10 -43.93 -42.85
N HIS A 492 20.06 -42.74 -42.26
CA HIS A 492 18.97 -42.34 -41.38
C HIS A 492 17.63 -42.35 -42.14
N GLU A 493 16.54 -42.78 -41.50
CA GLU A 493 15.23 -42.96 -42.15
C GLU A 493 14.69 -41.65 -42.74
N ASP A 494 14.94 -40.53 -42.07
CA ASP A 494 14.57 -39.19 -42.57
C ASP A 494 15.49 -38.65 -43.68
N PHE A 495 16.61 -39.31 -43.98
CA PHE A 495 17.51 -38.90 -45.05
C PHE A 495 17.03 -39.44 -46.40
N ILE A 496 16.37 -38.57 -47.15
CA ILE A 496 15.71 -38.89 -48.42
C ILE A 496 16.72 -39.39 -49.49
N GLY A 497 18.00 -39.02 -49.39
CA GLY A 497 19.05 -39.43 -50.33
C GLY A 497 18.97 -38.77 -51.71
N PHE A 498 20.03 -38.88 -52.52
CA PHE A 498 20.14 -38.16 -53.81
C PHE A 498 19.06 -38.56 -54.83
N ALA A 499 18.75 -39.85 -54.97
CA ALA A 499 17.79 -40.35 -55.96
C ALA A 499 16.34 -39.92 -55.65
N ASN A 500 15.92 -39.99 -54.38
CA ASN A 500 14.56 -39.58 -54.01
C ASN A 500 14.44 -38.06 -53.83
N ALA A 501 15.52 -37.32 -53.52
CA ALA A 501 15.51 -35.86 -53.52
C ALA A 501 15.39 -35.31 -54.94
N GLN A 502 16.06 -35.93 -55.92
CA GLN A 502 15.91 -35.58 -57.32
C GLN A 502 14.51 -35.95 -57.82
N ASN A 503 14.01 -37.15 -57.50
CA ASN A 503 12.62 -37.53 -57.78
C ASN A 503 11.60 -36.67 -57.04
N GLN A 504 11.85 -36.16 -55.84
CA GLN A 504 10.97 -35.20 -55.16
C GLN A 504 11.08 -33.80 -55.75
N SER A 505 12.23 -33.38 -56.28
CA SER A 505 12.38 -32.11 -56.98
C SER A 505 11.73 -32.15 -58.38
N GLU A 506 11.86 -33.27 -59.08
CA GLU A 506 11.26 -33.54 -60.39
C GLU A 506 9.79 -33.92 -60.28
N ASN A 507 9.38 -34.66 -59.24
CA ASN A 507 7.97 -34.88 -58.93
C ASN A 507 7.36 -33.63 -58.33
N ALA A 508 8.02 -32.80 -57.52
CA ALA A 508 7.48 -31.47 -57.22
C ALA A 508 7.28 -30.68 -58.54
N ALA A 509 8.21 -30.75 -59.48
CA ALA A 509 8.04 -30.15 -60.81
C ALA A 509 6.93 -30.81 -61.67
N LYS A 510 6.65 -32.12 -61.52
CA LYS A 510 5.66 -32.89 -62.32
C LYS A 510 4.30 -33.11 -61.63
N SER A 511 4.20 -33.00 -60.30
CA SER A 511 2.99 -33.12 -59.45
C SER A 511 2.43 -31.75 -59.07
N GLY A 512 2.95 -30.67 -59.66
CA GLY A 512 2.47 -29.31 -59.41
C GLY A 512 2.83 -28.74 -58.03
N HIS A 513 3.59 -29.44 -57.18
CA HIS A 513 4.08 -28.87 -55.91
C HIS A 513 5.35 -28.01 -56.03
N ARG A 514 5.87 -27.91 -57.25
CA ARG A 514 6.64 -26.81 -57.85
C ARG A 514 6.14 -26.56 -59.28
N ALA A 515 4.82 -26.45 -59.45
CA ALA A 515 4.40 -25.38 -60.34
C ALA A 515 4.85 -24.08 -59.65
N LEU A 516 5.35 -23.10 -60.40
CA LEU A 516 5.22 -21.71 -59.97
C LEU A 516 3.71 -21.40 -59.96
N GLY A 517 2.95 -22.05 -59.09
CA GLY A 517 1.51 -22.24 -59.21
C GLY A 517 0.90 -22.36 -57.83
N ASN A 518 0.42 -21.24 -57.31
CA ASN A 518 -0.03 -20.99 -55.94
C ASN A 518 1.00 -20.51 -54.92
N GLN A 519 2.20 -20.08 -55.32
CA GLN A 519 2.91 -19.12 -54.48
C GLN A 519 2.09 -17.82 -54.45
N VAL A 520 1.61 -17.43 -53.28
CA VAL A 520 0.94 -16.14 -53.10
C VAL A 520 2.00 -15.06 -53.30
N ILE A 521 1.91 -14.38 -54.44
CA ILE A 521 2.81 -13.27 -54.80
C ILE A 521 2.49 -12.08 -53.92
N ARG A 522 1.19 -11.77 -53.74
CA ARG A 522 0.74 -10.62 -52.96
C ARG A 522 -0.71 -10.78 -52.50
N LYS A 523 -1.01 -10.23 -51.33
CA LYS A 523 -2.38 -10.02 -50.85
C LYS A 523 -2.64 -8.54 -50.58
N GLY A 524 -3.90 -8.11 -50.67
CA GLY A 524 -4.27 -6.74 -50.35
C GLY A 524 -5.68 -6.39 -50.80
N TYR A 525 -6.22 -5.31 -50.24
CA TYR A 525 -7.52 -4.79 -50.66
C TYR A 525 -7.43 -4.09 -52.02
N MET A 526 -8.35 -4.43 -52.92
CA MET A 526 -8.56 -3.70 -54.16
C MET A 526 -10.06 -3.52 -54.43
N CYS A 527 -10.39 -2.46 -55.15
CA CYS A 527 -11.78 -2.13 -55.49
C CYS A 527 -12.12 -2.60 -56.89
N ILE A 528 -13.19 -3.37 -57.07
CA ILE A 528 -13.71 -3.73 -58.40
C ILE A 528 -14.77 -2.69 -58.79
N HIS A 529 -14.57 -2.03 -59.93
CA HIS A 529 -15.52 -1.09 -60.51
C HIS A 529 -16.36 -1.77 -61.61
N ASN A 530 -17.63 -2.05 -61.32
CA ASN A 530 -18.58 -2.53 -62.33
C ASN A 530 -19.13 -1.35 -63.14
N LEU A 531 -18.98 -1.38 -64.47
CA LEU A 531 -19.56 -0.37 -65.39
C LEU A 531 -20.91 -0.82 -66.00
N GLY A 532 -21.58 -1.79 -65.40
CA GLY A 532 -22.89 -2.29 -65.83
C GLY A 532 -24.04 -1.75 -64.97
N ILE A 533 -25.08 -1.22 -65.62
CA ILE A 533 -26.22 -0.47 -65.04
C ILE A 533 -27.12 -1.30 -64.08
N MET A 534 -26.85 -2.59 -63.81
CA MET A 534 -27.75 -3.44 -63.03
C MET A 534 -27.15 -4.28 -61.88
N LYS A 535 -25.87 -4.13 -61.51
CA LYS A 535 -25.35 -4.82 -60.30
C LYS A 535 -24.26 -4.02 -59.57
N GLY A 536 -24.70 -3.28 -58.55
CA GLY A 536 -23.91 -2.83 -57.39
C GLY A 536 -22.75 -1.88 -57.66
N GLY A 537 -22.68 -0.76 -56.93
CA GLY A 537 -21.54 0.17 -56.98
C GLY A 537 -20.19 -0.49 -56.65
N SER A 538 -19.11 0.26 -56.84
CA SER A 538 -17.74 -0.19 -56.56
C SER A 538 -17.62 -0.80 -55.17
N ARG A 539 -17.00 -1.97 -55.08
CA ARG A 539 -16.82 -2.69 -53.81
C ARG A 539 -15.38 -3.13 -53.64
N ASP A 540 -14.94 -3.06 -52.39
CA ASP A 540 -13.61 -3.47 -51.98
C ASP A 540 -13.65 -4.95 -51.64
N TYR A 541 -12.67 -5.69 -52.15
CA TYR A 541 -12.48 -7.10 -51.88
C TYR A 541 -11.04 -7.37 -51.48
N TRP A 542 -10.83 -8.45 -50.75
CA TRP A 542 -9.49 -8.93 -50.42
C TRP A 542 -8.96 -9.77 -51.57
N PHE A 543 -7.91 -9.31 -52.24
CA PHE A 543 -7.31 -10.00 -53.38
C PHE A 543 -6.13 -10.85 -52.93
N VAL A 544 -6.04 -12.04 -53.50
CA VAL A 544 -4.90 -12.95 -53.38
C VAL A 544 -4.41 -13.23 -54.79
N LEU A 545 -3.25 -12.65 -55.12
CA LEU A 545 -2.55 -12.90 -56.37
C LEU A 545 -1.61 -14.08 -56.18
N THR A 546 -1.83 -15.14 -56.94
CA THR A 546 -0.86 -16.21 -57.10
C THR A 546 -0.20 -16.12 -58.46
N SER A 547 0.82 -16.93 -58.67
CA SER A 547 1.50 -17.08 -59.95
C SER A 547 0.65 -17.69 -61.07
N GLU A 548 -0.51 -18.29 -60.74
CA GLU A 548 -1.42 -18.92 -61.71
C GLU A 548 -2.80 -18.25 -61.80
N SER A 549 -3.26 -17.60 -60.72
CA SER A 549 -4.59 -17.00 -60.68
C SER A 549 -4.63 -15.75 -59.81
N ILE A 550 -5.62 -14.90 -60.06
CA ILE A 550 -6.02 -13.84 -59.14
C ILE A 550 -7.40 -14.17 -58.59
N SER A 551 -7.49 -14.33 -57.27
CA SER A 551 -8.73 -14.61 -56.55
C SER A 551 -9.12 -13.44 -55.67
N TRP A 552 -10.42 -13.22 -55.45
CA TRP A 552 -10.87 -12.24 -54.46
C TRP A 552 -11.95 -12.78 -53.54
N TYR A 553 -11.86 -12.36 -52.28
CA TYR A 553 -12.67 -12.79 -51.16
C TYR A 553 -13.44 -11.60 -50.59
N LYS A 554 -14.48 -11.88 -49.82
CA LYS A 554 -15.25 -10.83 -49.14
C LYS A 554 -14.37 -9.98 -48.21
N ASP A 555 -13.44 -10.60 -47.50
CA ASP A 555 -12.59 -10.02 -46.46
C ASP A 555 -11.29 -10.85 -46.28
N GLU A 556 -10.40 -10.38 -45.40
CA GLU A 556 -9.09 -10.98 -45.07
C GLU A 556 -9.19 -12.40 -44.46
N GLU A 557 -10.35 -12.82 -43.98
CA GLU A 557 -10.52 -14.17 -43.40
C GLU A 557 -10.45 -15.28 -44.47
N GLU A 558 -10.55 -14.92 -45.75
CA GLU A 558 -10.43 -15.82 -46.91
C GLU A 558 -11.43 -17.01 -46.90
N ARG A 559 -12.50 -16.91 -46.09
CA ARG A 559 -13.53 -17.95 -45.95
C ARG A 559 -14.47 -18.00 -47.14
N GLU A 560 -14.83 -16.84 -47.70
CA GLU A 560 -15.80 -16.74 -48.79
C GLU A 560 -15.13 -16.21 -50.07
N LYS A 561 -14.68 -17.14 -50.92
CA LYS A 561 -14.10 -16.84 -52.24
C LYS A 561 -15.21 -16.40 -53.19
N LYS A 562 -15.18 -15.12 -53.61
CA LYS A 562 -16.17 -14.57 -54.53
C LYS A 562 -15.88 -14.95 -55.98
N TYR A 563 -14.61 -15.01 -56.36
CA TYR A 563 -14.21 -15.40 -57.70
C TYR A 563 -12.73 -15.82 -57.75
N MET A 564 -12.38 -16.58 -58.78
CA MET A 564 -11.01 -16.95 -59.15
C MET A 564 -10.87 -16.79 -60.66
N LEU A 565 -9.86 -16.03 -61.08
CA LEU A 565 -9.57 -15.77 -62.48
C LEU A 565 -8.16 -16.30 -62.82
N PRO A 566 -8.03 -17.27 -63.75
CA PRO A 566 -6.72 -17.73 -64.22
C PRO A 566 -5.95 -16.59 -64.91
N LEU A 567 -4.63 -16.53 -64.70
CA LEU A 567 -3.77 -15.50 -65.30
C LEU A 567 -3.39 -15.81 -66.75
N ASP A 568 -3.56 -17.05 -67.21
CA ASP A 568 -3.15 -17.47 -68.54
C ASP A 568 -3.90 -16.71 -69.66
N GLY A 569 -3.16 -16.17 -70.62
CA GLY A 569 -3.70 -15.31 -71.69
C GLY A 569 -4.22 -13.93 -71.26
N LEU A 570 -4.13 -13.53 -69.98
CA LEU A 570 -4.53 -12.19 -69.55
C LEU A 570 -3.45 -11.15 -69.83
N LYS A 571 -3.89 -10.00 -70.35
CA LYS A 571 -3.08 -8.79 -70.45
C LYS A 571 -3.62 -7.70 -69.53
N LEU A 572 -2.72 -6.85 -69.06
CA LEU A 572 -3.03 -5.67 -68.27
C LEU A 572 -2.95 -4.44 -69.17
N ARG A 573 -3.93 -3.54 -69.05
CA ARG A 573 -3.84 -2.18 -69.60
C ARG A 573 -4.23 -1.18 -68.52
N ASP A 574 -3.53 -0.06 -68.50
CA ASP A 574 -3.96 1.07 -67.69
C ASP A 574 -5.24 1.67 -68.27
N LEU A 575 -6.12 2.11 -67.37
CA LEU A 575 -7.31 2.88 -67.74
C LEU A 575 -7.01 4.35 -67.49
N GLU A 576 -7.38 5.21 -68.44
CA GLU A 576 -7.15 6.65 -68.32
C GLU A 576 -7.76 7.22 -67.03
N GLN A 577 -7.01 8.10 -66.37
CA GLN A 577 -7.48 8.83 -65.20
C GLN A 577 -8.61 9.76 -65.61
N GLY A 578 -9.82 9.53 -65.08
CA GLY A 578 -10.88 10.53 -65.14
C GLY A 578 -10.47 11.77 -64.35
N PHE A 579 -10.90 12.95 -64.81
CA PHE A 579 -10.49 14.31 -64.37
C PHE A 579 -10.56 14.58 -62.85
N MET A 580 -11.16 13.69 -62.04
CA MET A 580 -11.30 13.82 -60.58
C MET A 580 -10.74 12.63 -59.75
N SER A 581 -10.02 11.66 -60.31
CA SER A 581 -9.43 10.55 -59.53
C SER A 581 -7.91 10.52 -59.61
N ARG A 582 -7.24 10.79 -58.48
CA ARG A 582 -5.77 10.65 -58.31
C ARG A 582 -5.29 9.19 -58.12
N ARG A 583 -6.17 8.19 -58.23
CA ARG A 583 -5.84 6.77 -57.99
C ARG A 583 -5.66 6.01 -59.30
N HIS A 584 -4.62 5.19 -59.39
CA HIS A 584 -4.32 4.34 -60.54
C HIS A 584 -5.38 3.24 -60.73
N MET A 585 -5.84 3.06 -61.98
CA MET A 585 -6.81 2.06 -62.38
C MET A 585 -6.28 1.25 -63.55
N PHE A 586 -6.51 -0.06 -63.54
CA PHE A 586 -6.13 -0.94 -64.64
C PHE A 586 -7.25 -1.94 -64.93
N ALA A 587 -7.22 -2.51 -66.14
CA ALA A 587 -8.13 -3.56 -66.55
C ALA A 587 -7.35 -4.82 -66.94
N LEU A 588 -7.88 -5.98 -66.52
CA LEU A 588 -7.45 -7.28 -67.00
C LEU A 588 -8.36 -7.70 -68.16
N PHE A 589 -7.78 -8.10 -69.29
CA PHE A 589 -8.52 -8.51 -70.48
C PHE A 589 -7.80 -9.64 -71.24
N ASN A 590 -8.55 -10.48 -71.94
CA ASN A 590 -8.02 -11.48 -72.87
C ASN A 590 -8.03 -10.93 -74.32
N PRO A 591 -6.93 -11.02 -75.08
CA PRO A 591 -6.86 -10.61 -76.49
C PRO A 591 -7.77 -11.38 -77.47
N GLU A 592 -8.16 -12.62 -77.17
CA GLU A 592 -8.83 -13.53 -78.12
C GLU A 592 -10.35 -13.68 -77.91
N GLY A 593 -10.94 -13.07 -76.88
CA GLY A 593 -12.39 -13.16 -76.64
C GLY A 593 -12.82 -12.67 -75.25
N ARG A 594 -14.02 -12.07 -75.15
CA ARG A 594 -14.45 -11.17 -74.05
C ARG A 594 -14.59 -11.83 -72.67
N ASN A 595 -13.67 -11.48 -71.76
CA ASN A 595 -13.94 -11.19 -70.35
C ASN A 595 -13.08 -9.98 -69.94
N VAL A 596 -13.69 -8.91 -69.43
CA VAL A 596 -12.99 -7.68 -69.01
C VAL A 596 -13.39 -7.34 -67.58
N TYR A 597 -12.44 -7.41 -66.65
CA TYR A 597 -12.62 -6.94 -65.27
C TYR A 597 -11.82 -5.66 -65.04
N LYS A 598 -12.46 -4.63 -64.51
CA LYS A 598 -11.84 -3.33 -64.20
C LYS A 598 -11.55 -3.25 -62.71
N VAL A 599 -10.28 -3.08 -62.35
CA VAL A 599 -9.81 -3.11 -60.96
C VAL A 599 -9.09 -1.80 -60.62
N ARG A 600 -9.33 -1.28 -59.42
CA ARG A 600 -8.75 -0.05 -58.89
C ARG A 600 -7.94 -0.35 -57.64
N LEU A 601 -6.72 0.15 -57.59
CA LEU A 601 -5.85 0.04 -56.42
C LEU A 601 -6.29 1.02 -55.34
N ILE A 602 -6.33 0.54 -54.10
CA ILE A 602 -6.42 1.36 -52.90
C ILE A 602 -5.02 1.33 -52.29
N PHE A 603 -4.32 2.45 -52.35
CA PHE A 603 -3.12 2.66 -51.55
C PHE A 603 -3.51 3.33 -50.24
#